data_AF-A0A3A4NE30-F1
#
_entry.id   AF-A0A3A4NE30-F1
#
_cell.length_a   1.000
_cell.length_b   1.000
_cell.length_c   1.000
_cell.angle_alpha   90.00
_cell.angle_beta   90.00
_cell.angle_gamma   90.00
#
_symmetry.space_group_name_H-M   'P 1'
#
loop_
_entity.id
_entity.type
_entity.pdbx_description
1 polymer ?
#
loop_
_entity_poly.entity_id
_entity_poly.type
_entity_poly.pdbx_seq_one_letter_code
_entity_poly.pdbx_strand_id
1 'polypeptide(L)'
;GLEEPVSTDGMTPDSIKAYEAAKKEAAQAVADAKAAAQAAEAKGENATEAEVNEAKAKVDAAKEKLKAAKDLLVPKSDNTGLTTAKNALDTERNKAVDTTGKTPASVAAYNDAKQKAQEASDAAQTVLNNPNATEQQIQDEITKVNAAKEKLGKAEAGLTTAATAQAKQELTTAKEGLEEPVSTDGMTPDSIK
;
A
#
# COMPACT_ATOMS: atom_id res chain seq x y z
N GLY A 1 -23.87 -23.00 -18.04
CA GLY A 1 -23.03 -23.87 -18.90
C GLY A 1 -21.88 -23.08 -19.50
N LEU A 2 -20.88 -23.70 -20.15
CA LEU A 2 -19.76 -22.99 -20.84
C LEU A 2 -20.19 -22.04 -21.98
N GLU A 3 -21.50 -21.91 -22.20
CA GLU A 3 -22.15 -21.02 -23.17
C GLU A 3 -22.68 -19.71 -22.56
N GLU A 4 -22.67 -19.56 -21.23
CA GLU A 4 -23.03 -18.28 -20.62
C GLU A 4 -21.90 -17.27 -20.75
N PRO A 5 -22.20 -15.99 -21.10
CA PRO A 5 -21.18 -14.97 -21.16
C PRO A 5 -20.52 -14.83 -19.79
N VAL A 6 -19.20 -15.06 -19.73
CA VAL A 6 -18.42 -14.82 -18.52
C VAL A 6 -18.37 -13.31 -18.32
N SER A 7 -18.99 -12.81 -17.25
CA SER A 7 -18.82 -11.40 -16.88
C SER A 7 -17.37 -11.16 -16.46
N THR A 8 -16.75 -10.15 -17.05
CA THR A 8 -15.43 -9.64 -16.68
C THR A 8 -15.53 -8.48 -15.70
N ASP A 9 -16.74 -8.12 -15.26
CA ASP A 9 -16.95 -7.05 -14.30
C ASP A 9 -16.30 -7.40 -12.97
N GLY A 10 -15.56 -6.45 -12.40
CA GLY A 10 -14.83 -6.65 -11.15
C GLY A 10 -13.55 -7.49 -11.28
N MET A 11 -13.15 -7.92 -12.48
CA MET A 11 -11.87 -8.62 -12.69
C MET A 11 -10.72 -7.64 -12.94
N THR A 12 -9.49 -8.07 -12.66
CA THR A 12 -8.28 -7.29 -12.92
C THR A 12 -8.00 -7.21 -14.42
N PRO A 13 -7.57 -6.04 -14.94
CA PRO A 13 -7.23 -5.89 -16.36
C PRO A 13 -6.25 -6.93 -16.91
N ASP A 14 -5.26 -7.35 -16.13
CA ASP A 14 -4.27 -8.32 -16.60
C ASP A 14 -4.86 -9.73 -16.70
N SER A 15 -5.75 -10.10 -15.78
CA SER A 15 -6.47 -11.38 -15.86
C SER A 15 -7.45 -11.43 -17.04
N ILE A 16 -8.08 -10.29 -17.38
CA ILE A 16 -8.94 -10.17 -18.56
C ILE A 16 -8.11 -10.37 -19.84
N LYS A 17 -6.93 -9.75 -19.94
CA LYS A 17 -6.03 -9.96 -21.08
C LYS A 17 -5.61 -11.42 -21.21
N ALA A 18 -5.28 -12.08 -20.10
CA ALA A 18 -4.90 -13.49 -20.08
C ALA A 18 -6.06 -14.40 -20.52
N TYR A 19 -7.27 -14.14 -20.01
CA TYR A 19 -8.50 -14.83 -20.42
C TYR A 19 -8.76 -14.71 -21.93
N GLU A 20 -8.72 -13.49 -22.49
CA GLU A 20 -8.96 -13.28 -23.93
C GLU A 20 -7.88 -13.93 -24.81
N ALA A 21 -6.62 -13.92 -24.37
CA ALA A 21 -5.54 -14.63 -25.06
C ALA A 21 -5.78 -16.16 -25.07
N ALA A 22 -6.07 -16.76 -23.92
CA ALA A 22 -6.35 -18.19 -23.81
C ALA A 22 -7.59 -18.61 -24.61
N LYS A 23 -8.62 -17.77 -24.64
CA LYS A 23 -9.81 -18.00 -25.47
C LYS A 23 -9.48 -17.95 -26.97
N LYS A 24 -8.58 -17.06 -27.39
CA LYS A 24 -8.09 -17.00 -28.78
C LYS A 24 -7.32 -18.28 -29.16
N GLU A 25 -6.48 -18.80 -28.25
CA GLU A 25 -5.77 -20.06 -28.45
C GLU A 25 -6.72 -21.27 -28.50
N ALA A 26 -7.81 -21.24 -27.74
CA ALA A 26 -8.85 -22.28 -27.76
C ALA A 26 -9.72 -22.26 -29.02
N ALA A 27 -9.70 -21.17 -29.81
CA ALA A 27 -10.64 -20.96 -30.91
C ALA A 27 -10.63 -22.09 -31.95
N GLN A 28 -9.44 -22.60 -32.31
CA GLN A 28 -9.34 -23.70 -33.28
C GLN A 28 -9.95 -24.99 -32.73
N ALA A 29 -9.65 -25.35 -31.47
CA ALA A 29 -10.22 -26.54 -30.86
C ALA A 29 -11.76 -26.45 -30.74
N VAL A 30 -12.30 -25.26 -30.49
CA VAL A 30 -13.75 -25.03 -30.51
C VAL A 30 -14.32 -25.19 -31.92
N ALA A 31 -13.65 -24.66 -32.94
CA ALA A 31 -14.07 -24.81 -34.33
C ALA A 31 -14.07 -26.28 -34.76
N ASP A 32 -13.00 -27.02 -34.44
CA ASP A 32 -12.85 -28.44 -34.76
C ASP A 32 -13.89 -29.30 -34.04
N ALA A 33 -14.17 -28.99 -32.76
CA ALA A 33 -15.21 -29.64 -31.99
C ALA A 33 -16.60 -29.42 -32.58
N LYS A 34 -16.92 -28.18 -32.97
CA LYS A 34 -18.19 -27.85 -33.63
C LYS A 34 -18.31 -28.56 -34.98
N ALA A 35 -17.25 -28.56 -35.79
CA ALA A 35 -17.25 -29.23 -37.09
C ALA A 35 -17.42 -30.76 -36.94
N ALA A 36 -16.73 -31.38 -35.98
CA ALA A 36 -16.84 -32.81 -35.72
C ALA A 36 -18.25 -33.19 -35.22
N ALA A 37 -18.83 -32.40 -34.31
CA ALA A 37 -20.20 -32.60 -33.85
C ALA A 37 -21.21 -32.47 -35.00
N GLN A 38 -21.11 -31.42 -35.81
CA GLN A 38 -21.97 -31.23 -36.99
C GLN A 38 -21.83 -32.36 -38.01
N ALA A 39 -20.61 -32.86 -38.23
CA ALA A 39 -20.37 -33.97 -39.15
C ALA A 39 -21.00 -35.28 -38.68
N ALA A 40 -20.98 -35.56 -37.36
CA ALA A 40 -21.67 -36.70 -36.79
C ALA A 40 -23.20 -36.54 -36.86
N GLU A 41 -23.73 -35.35 -36.53
CA GLU A 41 -25.17 -35.06 -36.62
C GLU A 41 -25.71 -35.19 -38.05
N ALA A 42 -24.98 -34.68 -39.05
CA ALA A 42 -25.39 -34.73 -40.46
C ALA A 42 -25.51 -36.16 -41.01
N LYS A 43 -24.86 -37.15 -40.38
CA LYS A 43 -24.97 -38.56 -40.76
C LYS A 43 -26.24 -39.23 -40.23
N GLY A 44 -26.93 -38.63 -39.25
CA GLY A 44 -28.14 -39.19 -38.65
C GLY A 44 -27.95 -40.65 -38.21
N GLU A 45 -28.83 -41.54 -38.66
CA GLU A 45 -28.77 -42.97 -38.35
C GLU A 45 -27.52 -43.68 -38.91
N ASN A 46 -26.80 -43.07 -39.86
CA ASN A 46 -25.56 -43.62 -40.42
C ASN A 46 -24.30 -43.22 -39.63
N ALA A 47 -24.42 -42.41 -38.58
CA ALA A 47 -23.28 -42.06 -37.72
C ALA A 47 -22.78 -43.30 -36.97
N THR A 48 -21.47 -43.55 -36.99
CA THR A 48 -20.88 -44.65 -36.23
C THR A 48 -20.59 -44.25 -34.78
N GLU A 49 -20.57 -45.23 -33.88
CA GLU A 49 -20.19 -45.00 -32.48
C GLU A 49 -18.79 -44.38 -32.34
N ALA A 50 -17.84 -44.78 -33.20
CA ALA A 50 -16.50 -44.23 -33.23
C ALA A 50 -16.49 -42.73 -33.57
N GLU A 51 -17.29 -42.29 -34.55
CA GLU A 51 -17.39 -40.89 -34.96
C GLU A 51 -18.04 -40.02 -33.89
N VAL A 52 -19.08 -40.55 -33.25
CA VAL A 52 -19.74 -39.88 -32.11
C VAL A 52 -18.76 -39.75 -30.93
N ASN A 53 -18.00 -40.80 -30.62
CA ASN A 53 -17.00 -40.78 -29.55
C ASN A 53 -15.85 -39.81 -29.86
N GLU A 54 -15.39 -39.73 -31.11
CA GLU A 54 -14.37 -38.77 -31.53
C GLU A 54 -14.86 -37.32 -31.43
N ALA A 55 -16.08 -37.05 -31.91
CA ALA A 55 -16.70 -35.73 -31.78
C ALA A 55 -16.87 -35.34 -30.30
N LYS A 56 -17.31 -36.27 -29.45
CA LYS A 56 -17.42 -36.07 -28.01
C LYS A 56 -16.07 -35.73 -27.38
N ALA A 57 -15.01 -36.45 -27.72
CA ALA A 57 -13.67 -36.18 -27.21
C ALA A 57 -13.17 -34.77 -27.58
N LYS A 58 -13.42 -34.32 -28.82
CA LYS A 58 -13.08 -32.96 -29.27
C LYS A 58 -13.88 -31.90 -28.51
N VAL A 59 -15.17 -32.13 -28.30
CA VAL A 59 -16.04 -31.24 -27.50
C VAL A 59 -15.54 -31.14 -26.07
N ASP A 60 -15.21 -32.26 -25.43
CA ASP A 60 -14.72 -32.26 -24.05
C ASP A 60 -13.37 -31.53 -23.94
N ALA A 61 -12.45 -31.76 -24.88
CA ALA A 61 -11.18 -31.04 -24.93
C ALA A 61 -11.34 -29.52 -25.15
N ALA A 62 -12.29 -29.11 -26.00
CA ALA A 62 -12.60 -27.69 -26.20
C ALA A 62 -13.20 -27.07 -24.94
N LYS A 63 -14.07 -27.79 -24.24
CA LYS A 63 -14.66 -27.36 -22.96
C LYS A 63 -13.61 -27.17 -21.87
N GLU A 64 -12.65 -28.09 -21.77
CA GLU A 64 -11.54 -27.98 -20.82
C GLU A 64 -10.68 -26.74 -21.09
N LYS A 65 -10.36 -26.45 -22.35
CA LYS A 65 -9.61 -25.23 -22.72
C LYS A 65 -10.35 -23.96 -22.36
N LEU A 66 -11.66 -23.91 -22.60
CA LEU A 66 -12.48 -22.76 -22.23
C LEU A 66 -12.61 -22.60 -20.71
N LYS A 67 -12.70 -23.72 -19.97
CA LYS A 67 -12.66 -23.69 -18.50
C LYS A 67 -11.32 -23.16 -18.00
N ALA A 68 -10.21 -23.66 -18.54
CA ALA A 68 -8.86 -23.20 -18.17
C ALA A 68 -8.69 -21.70 -18.45
N ALA A 69 -9.21 -21.20 -19.58
CA ALA A 69 -9.22 -19.77 -19.85
C ALA A 69 -10.00 -19.00 -18.77
N LYS A 70 -11.21 -19.44 -18.43
CA LYS A 70 -12.05 -18.81 -17.39
C LYS A 70 -11.37 -18.78 -16.02
N ASP A 71 -10.65 -19.84 -15.67
CA ASP A 71 -9.91 -19.94 -14.41
C ASP A 71 -8.73 -18.93 -14.32
N LEU A 72 -8.34 -18.27 -15.41
CA LEU A 72 -7.34 -17.19 -15.41
C LEU A 72 -7.89 -15.86 -14.87
N LEU A 73 -9.21 -15.69 -14.79
CA LEU A 73 -9.81 -14.46 -14.29
C LEU A 73 -9.55 -14.28 -12.79
N VAL A 74 -9.05 -13.11 -12.42
CA VAL A 74 -8.71 -12.77 -11.04
C VAL A 74 -9.55 -11.57 -10.63
N PRO A 75 -10.37 -11.66 -9.57
CA PRO A 75 -11.10 -10.52 -9.03
C PRO A 75 -10.17 -9.41 -8.56
N LYS A 76 -10.61 -8.15 -8.67
CA LYS A 76 -9.91 -7.03 -8.04
C LYS A 76 -9.88 -7.21 -6.52
N SER A 77 -8.74 -6.91 -5.91
CA SER A 77 -8.61 -6.92 -4.45
C SER A 77 -9.35 -5.74 -3.80
N ASP A 78 -9.89 -5.95 -2.60
CA ASP A 78 -10.51 -4.90 -1.80
C ASP A 78 -9.44 -3.92 -1.29
N ASN A 79 -9.69 -2.62 -1.47
CA ASN A 79 -8.79 -1.53 -1.12
C ASN A 79 -9.39 -0.52 -0.11
N THR A 80 -10.55 -0.84 0.47
CA THR A 80 -11.24 0.01 1.45
C THR A 80 -10.38 0.29 2.69
N GLY A 81 -9.64 -0.73 3.16
CA GLY A 81 -8.70 -0.61 4.27
C GLY A 81 -7.56 0.38 3.99
N LEU A 82 -6.95 0.31 2.80
CA LEU A 82 -5.89 1.23 2.38
C LEU A 82 -6.41 2.66 2.23
N THR A 83 -7.59 2.83 1.65
CA THR A 83 -8.28 4.13 1.56
C THR A 83 -8.47 4.75 2.95
N THR A 84 -8.94 3.94 3.90
CA THR A 84 -9.16 4.38 5.28
C THR A 84 -7.85 4.78 5.97
N ALA A 85 -6.81 3.96 5.85
CA ALA A 85 -5.50 4.23 6.45
C ALA A 85 -4.88 5.52 5.87
N LYS A 86 -4.92 5.69 4.54
CA LYS A 86 -4.42 6.88 3.85
C LYS A 86 -5.13 8.15 4.32
N ASN A 87 -6.47 8.12 4.38
CA ASN A 87 -7.25 9.27 4.84
C ASN A 87 -6.91 9.64 6.30
N ALA A 88 -6.68 8.64 7.15
CA ALA A 88 -6.28 8.88 8.54
C ALA A 88 -4.87 9.48 8.65
N LEU A 89 -3.93 9.08 7.80
CA LEU A 89 -2.60 9.69 7.70
C LEU A 89 -2.67 11.13 7.19
N ASP A 90 -3.44 11.38 6.13
CA ASP A 90 -3.64 12.71 5.55
C ASP A 90 -4.27 13.68 6.57
N THR A 91 -5.23 13.19 7.36
CA THR A 91 -5.86 13.96 8.44
C THR A 91 -4.84 14.38 9.50
N GLU A 92 -4.01 13.44 9.96
CA GLU A 92 -2.96 13.72 10.95
C GLU A 92 -1.93 14.72 10.40
N ARG A 93 -1.45 14.50 9.17
CA ARG A 93 -0.48 15.37 8.50
C ARG A 93 -0.99 16.81 8.34
N ASN A 94 -2.28 16.97 8.04
CA ASN A 94 -2.90 18.27 7.77
C ASN A 94 -3.31 19.02 9.05
N LYS A 95 -3.21 18.40 10.22
CA LYS A 95 -3.45 19.06 11.50
C LYS A 95 -2.50 20.25 11.67
N ALA A 96 -3.06 21.37 12.14
CA ALA A 96 -2.25 22.53 12.52
C ALA A 96 -1.56 22.27 13.86
N VAL A 97 -0.23 22.36 13.88
CA VAL A 97 0.60 22.18 15.08
C VAL A 97 1.44 23.44 15.26
N ASP A 98 1.34 24.06 16.44
CA ASP A 98 2.13 25.25 16.77
C ASP A 98 3.56 24.85 17.17
N THR A 99 4.52 25.22 16.33
CA THR A 99 5.95 24.99 16.56
C THR A 99 6.65 26.21 17.16
N THR A 100 5.92 27.28 17.48
CA THR A 100 6.48 28.49 18.08
C THR A 100 7.08 28.19 19.45
N GLY A 101 8.28 28.71 19.69
CA GLY A 101 9.02 28.50 20.95
C GLY A 101 9.52 27.07 21.17
N LYS A 102 9.46 26.18 20.16
CA LYS A 102 10.03 24.83 20.23
C LYS A 102 11.51 24.83 19.82
N THR A 103 12.25 23.80 20.22
CA THR A 103 13.66 23.65 19.83
C THR A 103 13.78 23.40 18.32
N PRO A 104 14.82 23.94 17.64
CA PRO A 104 15.03 23.68 16.22
C PRO A 104 15.14 22.20 15.86
N ALA A 105 15.81 21.41 16.72
CA ALA A 105 15.97 19.97 16.52
C ALA A 105 14.63 19.23 16.54
N SER A 106 13.74 19.51 17.52
CA SER A 106 12.43 18.87 17.58
C SER A 106 11.52 19.28 16.42
N VAL A 107 11.60 20.54 15.98
CA VAL A 107 10.84 21.02 14.81
C VAL A 107 11.33 20.36 13.52
N ALA A 108 12.65 20.21 13.36
CA ALA A 108 13.22 19.50 12.21
C ALA A 108 12.77 18.03 12.15
N ALA A 109 12.76 17.33 13.29
CA ALA A 109 12.28 15.95 13.38
C ALA A 109 10.78 15.83 13.05
N TYR A 110 9.95 16.76 13.53
CA TYR A 110 8.53 16.81 13.18
C TYR A 110 8.31 17.05 11.67
N ASN A 111 9.04 17.99 11.07
CA ASN A 111 8.93 18.28 9.64
C ASN A 111 9.40 17.11 8.76
N ASP A 112 10.48 16.40 9.15
CA ASP A 112 10.94 15.18 8.48
C ASP A 112 9.88 14.07 8.55
N ALA A 113 9.25 13.86 9.71
CA ALA A 113 8.16 12.90 9.85
C ALA A 113 6.94 13.28 9.00
N LYS A 114 6.63 14.58 8.87
CA LYS A 114 5.55 15.10 8.02
C LYS A 114 5.82 14.86 6.53
N GLN A 115 7.08 15.00 6.10
CA GLN A 115 7.51 14.67 4.74
C GLN A 115 7.40 13.17 4.45
N LYS A 116 7.85 12.31 5.38
CA LYS A 116 7.70 10.84 5.25
C LYS A 116 6.23 10.40 5.24
N ALA A 117 5.37 11.10 5.97
CA ALA A 117 3.92 10.90 5.90
C ALA A 117 3.34 11.27 4.53
N GLN A 118 3.84 12.33 3.89
CA GLN A 118 3.46 12.68 2.51
C GLN A 118 3.87 11.56 1.53
N GLU A 119 5.11 11.09 1.60
CA GLU A 119 5.62 10.01 0.75
C GLU A 119 4.81 8.72 0.88
N ALA A 120 4.45 8.34 2.11
CA ALA A 120 3.59 7.17 2.35
C ALA A 120 2.16 7.38 1.81
N SER A 121 1.62 8.61 1.87
CA SER A 121 0.31 8.92 1.28
C SER A 121 0.34 8.80 -0.25
N ASP A 122 1.42 9.26 -0.89
CA ASP A 122 1.58 9.18 -2.35
C ASP A 122 1.81 7.72 -2.82
N ALA A 123 2.55 6.94 -2.06
CA ALA A 123 2.72 5.50 -2.29
C ALA A 123 1.38 4.76 -2.16
N ALA A 124 0.59 5.05 -1.12
CA ALA A 124 -0.76 4.54 -0.96
C ALA A 124 -1.68 4.91 -2.14
N GLN A 125 -1.61 6.16 -2.61
CA GLN A 125 -2.38 6.59 -3.78
C GLN A 125 -1.99 5.82 -5.05
N THR A 126 -0.70 5.51 -5.21
CA THR A 126 -0.20 4.72 -6.34
C THR A 126 -0.77 3.30 -6.32
N VAL A 127 -0.83 2.65 -5.16
CA VAL A 127 -1.45 1.32 -5.01
C VAL A 127 -2.97 1.39 -5.23
N LEU A 128 -3.65 2.41 -4.71
CA LEU A 128 -5.09 2.62 -4.93
C LEU A 128 -5.45 2.83 -6.41
N ASN A 129 -4.56 3.46 -7.17
CA ASN A 129 -4.73 3.70 -8.59
C ASN A 129 -4.37 2.47 -9.46
N ASN A 130 -3.78 1.42 -8.88
CA ASN A 130 -3.42 0.22 -9.60
C ASN A 130 -4.60 -0.79 -9.63
N PRO A 131 -5.29 -0.97 -10.77
CA PRO A 131 -6.42 -1.90 -10.86
C PRO A 131 -6.00 -3.38 -10.82
N ASN A 132 -4.70 -3.67 -10.88
CA ASN A 132 -4.10 -5.00 -10.72
C ASN A 132 -3.43 -5.17 -9.35
N ALA A 133 -3.63 -4.24 -8.40
CA ALA A 133 -3.04 -4.34 -7.08
C ALA A 133 -3.45 -5.67 -6.41
N THR A 134 -2.46 -6.39 -5.90
CA THR A 134 -2.70 -7.64 -5.17
C THR A 134 -3.06 -7.34 -3.72
N GLU A 135 -3.73 -8.29 -3.07
CA GLU A 135 -4.01 -8.21 -1.63
C GLU A 135 -2.73 -7.98 -0.82
N GLN A 136 -1.62 -8.65 -1.16
CA GLN A 136 -0.34 -8.44 -0.49
C GLN A 136 0.18 -7.01 -0.66
N GLN A 137 0.11 -6.44 -1.87
CA GLN A 137 0.53 -5.05 -2.10
C GLN A 137 -0.31 -4.06 -1.29
N ILE A 138 -1.61 -4.31 -1.17
CA ILE A 138 -2.53 -3.49 -0.37
C ILE A 138 -2.17 -3.60 1.11
N GLN A 139 -1.97 -4.81 1.64
CA GLN A 139 -1.63 -5.02 3.05
C GLN A 139 -0.26 -4.43 3.41
N ASP A 140 0.74 -4.62 2.57
CA ASP A 140 2.08 -4.04 2.76
C ASP A 140 2.00 -2.51 2.83
N GLU A 141 1.20 -1.90 1.95
CA GLU A 141 1.04 -0.45 1.93
C GLU A 141 0.24 0.07 3.13
N ILE A 142 -0.78 -0.68 3.60
CA ILE A 142 -1.47 -0.38 4.86
C ILE A 142 -0.47 -0.35 6.03
N THR A 143 0.43 -1.32 6.12
CA THR A 143 1.46 -1.36 7.17
C THR A 143 2.37 -0.14 7.10
N LYS A 144 2.83 0.25 5.91
CA LYS A 144 3.70 1.44 5.73
C LYS A 144 2.99 2.74 6.12
N VAL A 145 1.75 2.92 5.66
CA VAL A 145 0.92 4.10 5.97
C VAL A 145 0.71 4.23 7.48
N ASN A 146 0.35 3.13 8.16
CA ASN A 146 0.17 3.13 9.61
C ASN A 146 1.47 3.44 10.36
N ALA A 147 2.60 2.87 9.91
CA ALA A 147 3.90 3.17 10.50
C ALA A 147 4.31 4.64 10.32
N ALA A 148 4.03 5.24 9.14
CA ALA A 148 4.26 6.66 8.90
C ALA A 148 3.39 7.54 9.80
N LYS A 149 2.11 7.18 9.98
CA LYS A 149 1.19 7.86 10.89
C LYS A 149 1.69 7.83 12.33
N GLU A 150 2.12 6.66 12.81
CA GLU A 150 2.67 6.50 14.16
C GLU A 150 3.94 7.34 14.36
N LYS A 151 4.84 7.35 13.37
CA LYS A 151 6.06 8.18 13.41
C LYS A 151 5.75 9.67 13.45
N LEU A 152 4.77 10.12 12.66
CA LEU A 152 4.31 11.50 12.69
C LEU A 152 3.76 11.88 14.08
N GLY A 153 2.87 11.05 14.64
CA GLY A 153 2.32 11.29 15.99
C GLY A 153 3.40 11.30 17.08
N LYS A 154 4.40 10.42 16.98
CA LYS A 154 5.56 10.42 17.90
C LYS A 154 6.41 11.68 17.75
N ALA A 155 6.64 12.16 16.53
CA ALA A 155 7.40 13.37 16.30
C ALA A 155 6.66 14.63 16.76
N GLU A 156 5.33 14.67 16.62
CA GLU A 156 4.49 15.72 17.19
C GLU A 156 4.58 15.74 18.72
N ALA A 157 4.45 14.58 19.37
CA ALA A 157 4.60 14.44 20.82
C ALA A 157 6.02 14.77 21.31
N GLY A 158 7.04 14.66 20.45
CA GLY A 158 8.44 14.98 20.75
C GLY A 158 8.81 16.46 20.63
N LEU A 159 7.88 17.34 20.26
CA LEU A 159 8.12 18.78 20.22
C LEU A 159 8.48 19.33 21.61
N THR A 160 9.70 19.84 21.74
CA THR A 160 10.25 20.26 23.04
C THR A 160 10.37 21.79 23.10
N THR A 161 9.99 22.41 24.21
CA THR A 161 10.10 23.87 24.40
C THR A 161 11.56 24.30 24.50
N ALA A 162 11.92 25.37 23.79
CA ALA A 162 13.25 25.97 23.85
C ALA A 162 13.40 26.83 25.13
N ALA A 163 14.60 26.85 25.70
CA ALA A 163 14.93 27.80 26.77
C ALA A 163 14.79 29.24 26.27
N THR A 164 14.24 30.11 27.11
CA THR A 164 14.08 31.54 26.81
C THR A 164 15.44 32.23 26.77
N ALA A 165 15.52 33.36 26.05
CA ALA A 165 16.73 34.19 26.04
C ALA A 165 17.10 34.65 27.46
N GLN A 166 16.10 35.00 28.27
CA GLN A 166 16.27 35.38 29.67
C GLN A 166 16.87 34.24 30.51
N ALA A 167 16.35 33.02 30.42
CA ALA A 167 16.88 31.87 31.18
C ALA A 167 18.35 31.58 30.81
N LYS A 168 18.73 31.80 29.55
CA LYS A 168 20.14 31.68 29.11
C LYS A 168 21.01 32.82 29.65
N GLN A 169 20.47 34.03 29.73
CA GLN A 169 21.17 35.18 30.29
C GLN A 169 21.38 35.03 31.80
N GLU A 170 20.35 34.64 32.55
CA GLU A 170 20.42 34.37 33.99
C GLU A 170 21.48 33.30 34.30
N LEU A 171 21.57 32.24 33.50
CA LEU A 171 22.61 31.23 33.62
C LEU A 171 24.02 31.80 33.34
N THR A 172 24.14 32.71 32.39
CA THR A 172 25.42 33.37 32.06
C THR A 172 25.89 34.23 33.22
N THR A 173 25.02 35.08 33.76
CA THR A 173 25.33 35.93 34.93
C THR A 173 25.67 35.09 36.17
N ALA A 174 24.91 34.02 36.44
CA ALA A 174 25.20 33.13 37.57
C ALA A 174 26.56 32.43 37.43
N LYS A 175 26.97 32.08 36.20
CA LYS A 175 28.29 31.51 35.93
C LYS A 175 29.41 32.52 36.17
N GLU A 176 29.26 33.76 35.71
CA GLU A 176 30.26 34.82 35.91
C GLU A 176 30.51 35.10 37.41
N GLY A 177 29.44 35.05 38.23
CA GLY A 177 29.56 35.18 39.69
C GLY A 177 30.35 34.06 40.39
N LEU A 178 30.61 32.92 39.74
CA LEU A 178 31.52 31.89 40.27
C LEU A 178 33.00 32.23 40.07
N GLU A 179 33.32 33.13 39.12
CA GLU A 179 34.69 33.51 38.75
C GLU A 179 35.16 34.76 39.51
N GLU A 180 34.29 35.42 40.28
CA GLU A 180 34.68 36.50 41.18
C GLU A 180 35.53 35.96 42.34
N PRO A 181 36.71 36.54 42.63
CA PRO A 181 37.53 36.09 43.74
C PRO A 181 36.75 36.28 45.05
N VAL A 182 36.73 35.25 45.90
CA VAL A 182 36.35 35.45 47.30
C VAL A 182 37.32 36.47 47.89
N SER A 183 36.83 37.68 48.12
CA SER A 183 37.63 38.71 48.77
C SER A 183 38.02 38.23 50.15
N THR A 184 39.33 38.04 50.37
CA THR A 184 39.92 37.89 51.71
C THR A 184 40.26 39.25 52.32
N ASP A 185 39.96 40.37 51.65
CA ASP A 185 40.22 41.71 52.19
C ASP A 185 39.28 41.97 53.37
N GLY A 186 39.85 41.87 54.57
CA GLY A 186 39.15 41.93 55.86
C GLY A 186 39.30 40.67 56.72
N MET A 187 39.87 39.57 56.21
CA MET A 187 40.21 38.41 57.04
C MET A 187 41.44 38.73 57.89
N THR A 188 41.25 38.92 59.19
CA THR A 188 42.36 38.97 60.15
C THR A 188 42.98 37.57 60.33
N PRO A 189 44.28 37.45 60.66
CA PRO A 189 44.98 36.15 60.76
C PRO A 189 44.47 35.12 61.80
N ASP A 190 43.35 35.34 62.51
CA ASP A 190 42.98 34.57 63.70
C ASP A 190 42.01 33.39 63.47
N SER A 191 41.71 32.98 62.22
CA SER A 191 40.75 31.89 61.94
C SER A 191 41.37 30.58 61.43
N ILE A 192 42.68 30.36 61.59
CA ILE A 192 43.30 29.03 61.40
C ILE A 192 43.68 28.46 62.78
N LYS A 193 42.82 27.59 63.32
CA LYS A 193 43.16 26.57 64.33
C LYS A 193 42.39 25.29 64.04
#